data_AF-A0A7K8XTQ1-F1
#
_entry.id   AF-A0A7K8XTQ1-F1
#
_cell.length_a   1.000
_cell.length_b   1.000
_cell.length_c   1.000
_cell.angle_alpha   90.00
_cell.angle_beta   90.00
_cell.angle_gamma   90.00
#
_symmetry.space_group_name_H-M   'P 1'
#
loop_
_entity.id
_entity.type
_entity.pdbx_description
1 polymer ?
#
loop_
_entity_poly.entity_id
_entity_poly.type
_entity_poly.pdbx_seq_one_letter_code
_entity_poly.pdbx_strand_id
1 'polypeptide(L)'
;KGLWHLQVDWSRFVAVNGATAHPHYEPDGTTYNMGNSYGKHGSSYNIIQIPPQKSRCSDTLEGAKVLCSIAPMDRMKPSYYHSFGMSENYIIFIEQPIKLNLWQIITSKLRGKTILDGISWEPQHNTYFHVVNKHTGEVLPGQWCSKPFATFHQINAFEDGGCVVLDLCCQDDGTSLAAYRLQNLRKSGEGLDQV
;
A
#
# COMPACT_ATOMS: atom_id res chain seq x y z
N LYS A 1 -22.72 -0.50 29.53
CA LYS A 1 -21.77 0.49 28.95
C LYS A 1 -21.26 -0.09 27.65
N GLY A 2 -21.98 0.16 26.56
CA GLY A 2 -21.70 -0.38 25.23
C GLY A 2 -20.83 0.58 24.44
N LEU A 3 -19.72 0.06 23.92
CA LEU A 3 -18.95 0.67 22.85
C LEU A 3 -19.30 -0.12 21.58
N TRP A 4 -19.83 0.60 20.60
CA TRP A 4 -20.16 0.10 19.27
C TRP A 4 -18.86 -0.33 18.56
N HIS A 5 -18.52 -1.62 18.60
CA HIS A 5 -17.51 -2.16 17.70
C HIS A 5 -18.20 -2.51 16.38
N LEU A 6 -18.31 -1.53 15.48
CA LEU A 6 -18.66 -1.80 14.10
C LEU A 6 -17.45 -2.48 13.44
N GLN A 7 -17.59 -3.76 13.12
CA GLN A 7 -16.58 -4.51 12.38
C GLN A 7 -17.05 -4.65 10.93
N VAL A 8 -16.25 -4.12 10.00
CA VAL A 8 -16.48 -4.27 8.55
C VAL A 8 -15.43 -5.22 7.98
N ASP A 9 -15.88 -6.30 7.35
CA ASP A 9 -15.03 -7.25 6.65
C ASP A 9 -15.02 -6.92 5.15
N TRP A 10 -13.88 -6.42 4.67
CA TRP A 10 -13.67 -6.04 3.26
C TRP A 10 -13.93 -7.20 2.30
N SER A 11 -13.61 -8.43 2.69
CA SER A 11 -13.71 -9.61 1.81
C SER A 11 -15.16 -9.92 1.40
N ARG A 12 -16.14 -9.39 2.14
CA ARG A 12 -17.57 -9.51 1.82
C ARG A 12 -18.02 -8.58 0.69
N PHE A 13 -17.21 -7.58 0.35
CA PHE A 13 -17.55 -6.53 -0.63
C PHE A 13 -16.59 -6.51 -1.81
N VAL A 14 -15.29 -6.73 -1.56
CA VAL A 14 -14.24 -6.68 -2.58
C VAL A 14 -13.18 -7.73 -2.27
N ALA A 15 -12.67 -8.39 -3.32
CA ALA A 15 -11.79 -9.54 -3.20
C ALA A 15 -10.34 -9.17 -2.80
N VAL A 16 -10.15 -8.52 -1.65
CA VAL A 16 -8.84 -8.14 -1.08
C VAL A 16 -8.65 -8.71 0.32
N ASN A 17 -7.41 -9.02 0.67
CA ASN A 17 -6.98 -9.51 1.98
C ASN A 17 -6.77 -8.39 3.00
N GLY A 18 -6.69 -7.14 2.55
CA GLY A 18 -6.53 -5.95 3.36
C GLY A 18 -6.44 -4.73 2.46
N ALA A 19 -6.57 -3.54 3.05
CA ALA A 19 -6.45 -2.26 2.37
C ALA A 19 -5.54 -1.32 3.18
N THR A 20 -4.98 -0.29 2.53
CA THR A 20 -4.18 0.70 3.25
C THR A 20 -5.03 1.54 4.20
N ALA A 21 -4.39 2.15 5.20
CA ALA A 21 -5.02 3.14 6.08
C ALA A 21 -5.06 4.55 5.47
N HIS A 22 -4.63 4.70 4.22
CA HIS A 22 -4.50 5.99 3.52
C HIS A 22 -5.35 6.02 2.25
N PRO A 23 -6.70 5.93 2.37
CA PRO A 23 -7.58 6.15 1.23
C PRO A 23 -7.49 7.61 0.75
N HIS A 24 -7.74 7.79 -0.54
CA HIS A 24 -7.94 9.10 -1.15
C HIS A 24 -9.42 9.36 -1.40
N TYR A 25 -9.83 10.61 -1.32
CA TYR A 25 -11.23 11.03 -1.44
C TYR A 25 -11.39 12.08 -2.53
N GLU A 26 -12.39 11.90 -3.37
CA GLU A 26 -12.85 12.89 -4.33
C GLU A 26 -13.87 13.86 -3.70
N PRO A 27 -14.01 15.07 -4.24
CA PRO A 27 -15.02 16.04 -3.79
C PRO A 27 -16.46 15.52 -3.88
N ASP A 28 -16.74 14.58 -4.79
CA ASP A 28 -18.06 13.97 -4.95
C ASP A 28 -18.36 12.87 -3.90
N GLY A 29 -17.38 12.52 -3.06
CA GLY A 29 -17.46 11.48 -2.05
C GLY A 29 -16.97 10.10 -2.50
N THR A 30 -16.50 9.96 -3.74
CA THR A 30 -15.85 8.74 -4.21
C THR A 30 -14.57 8.50 -3.41
N THR A 31 -14.35 7.27 -2.96
CA THR A 31 -13.14 6.89 -2.23
C THR A 31 -12.32 5.90 -3.05
N TYR A 32 -11.02 6.15 -3.13
CA TYR A 32 -10.05 5.23 -3.68
C TYR A 32 -9.15 4.67 -2.58
N ASN A 33 -8.86 3.38 -2.62
CA ASN A 33 -7.89 2.76 -1.73
C ASN A 33 -7.12 1.67 -2.49
N MET A 34 -6.03 1.17 -1.91
CA MET A 34 -5.29 0.04 -2.44
C MET A 34 -5.29 -1.14 -1.47
N GLY A 35 -5.34 -2.35 -2.01
CA GLY A 35 -5.34 -3.58 -1.23
C GLY A 35 -4.74 -4.76 -1.98
N ASN A 36 -4.32 -5.80 -1.26
CA ASN A 36 -3.66 -6.97 -1.86
C ASN A 36 -4.62 -8.14 -2.00
N SER A 37 -4.47 -8.94 -3.05
CA SER A 37 -5.06 -10.28 -3.13
C SER A 37 -3.95 -11.32 -3.15
N TYR A 38 -4.13 -12.41 -2.39
CA TYR A 38 -3.26 -13.58 -2.39
C TYR A 38 -4.09 -14.80 -2.77
N GLY A 39 -3.73 -15.48 -3.86
CA GLY A 39 -4.49 -16.61 -4.36
C GLY A 39 -3.64 -17.63 -5.12
N LYS A 40 -4.32 -18.60 -5.73
CA LYS A 40 -3.70 -19.71 -6.49
C LYS A 40 -2.82 -19.23 -7.66
N HIS A 41 -3.06 -18.02 -8.16
CA HIS A 41 -2.34 -17.44 -9.29
C HIS A 41 -1.23 -16.45 -8.88
N GLY A 42 -0.96 -16.33 -7.57
CA GLY A 42 0.04 -15.43 -7.02
C GLY A 42 -0.58 -14.28 -6.24
N SER A 43 0.19 -13.18 -6.13
CA SER A 43 -0.23 -11.95 -5.49
C SER A 43 -0.57 -10.87 -6.52
N SER A 44 -1.51 -9.98 -6.19
CA SER A 44 -1.84 -8.79 -6.96
C SER A 44 -2.07 -7.59 -6.06
N TYR A 45 -1.72 -6.41 -6.55
CA TYR A 45 -2.12 -5.13 -5.95
C TYR A 45 -3.41 -4.68 -6.63
N ASN A 46 -4.40 -4.23 -5.87
CA ASN A 46 -5.70 -3.86 -6.41
C ASN A 46 -6.00 -2.42 -6.01
N ILE A 47 -6.39 -1.63 -7.00
CA ILE A 47 -7.00 -0.32 -6.79
C ILE A 47 -8.49 -0.56 -6.57
N ILE A 48 -8.98 -0.14 -5.42
CA ILE A 48 -10.37 -0.27 -5.00
C ILE A 48 -11.04 1.10 -5.17
N GLN A 49 -12.21 1.11 -5.80
CA GLN A 49 -13.07 2.28 -5.89
C GLN A 49 -14.35 2.02 -5.11
N ILE A 50 -14.73 2.96 -4.24
CA ILE A 50 -15.97 2.94 -3.47
C ILE A 50 -16.78 4.17 -3.89
N PRO A 51 -18.00 4.00 -4.43
CA PRO A 51 -18.81 5.11 -4.89
C PRO A 51 -19.34 5.97 -3.73
N PRO A 52 -19.78 7.21 -3.98
CA PRO A 52 -20.42 8.04 -2.98
C PRO A 52 -21.66 7.36 -2.41
N GLN A 53 -21.77 7.33 -1.07
CA GLN A 53 -22.92 6.73 -0.39
C GLN A 53 -24.10 7.71 -0.35
N LYS A 54 -25.29 7.24 -0.75
CA LYS A 54 -26.51 8.07 -0.84
C LYS A 54 -27.15 8.39 0.52
N SER A 55 -26.72 7.76 1.60
CA SER A 55 -27.30 7.94 2.94
C SER A 55 -26.23 8.22 3.99
N ARG A 56 -26.51 9.12 4.93
CA ARG A 56 -25.63 9.48 6.07
C ARG A 56 -25.52 8.38 7.14
N CYS A 57 -26.14 7.21 6.95
CA CYS A 57 -26.45 6.29 8.05
C CYS A 57 -25.94 4.85 7.87
N SER A 58 -25.19 4.56 6.81
CA SER A 58 -24.61 3.23 6.63
C SER A 58 -23.14 3.37 6.29
N ASP A 59 -22.26 3.14 7.28
CA ASP A 59 -20.83 2.92 7.08
C ASP A 59 -20.64 1.59 6.32
N THR A 60 -20.97 1.58 5.03
CA THR A 60 -20.95 0.40 4.17
C THR A 60 -19.94 0.56 3.04
N LEU A 61 -19.37 -0.57 2.64
CA LEU A 61 -18.55 -0.69 1.43
C LEU A 61 -19.43 -1.14 0.24
N GLU A 62 -20.73 -0.82 0.28
CA GLU A 62 -21.66 -1.20 -0.78
C GLU A 62 -21.28 -0.50 -2.09
N GLY A 63 -21.19 -1.29 -3.16
CA GLY A 63 -20.73 -0.81 -4.46
C GLY A 63 -19.21 -0.72 -4.60
N ALA A 64 -18.43 -1.09 -3.58
CA ALA A 64 -16.99 -1.21 -3.70
C ALA A 64 -16.63 -2.20 -4.82
N LYS A 65 -15.66 -1.84 -5.66
CA LYS A 65 -15.17 -2.67 -6.75
C LYS A 65 -13.65 -2.56 -6.89
N VAL A 66 -13.04 -3.60 -7.46
CA VAL A 66 -11.67 -3.49 -7.97
C VAL A 66 -11.74 -2.75 -9.30
N LEU A 67 -11.16 -1.54 -9.35
CA LEU A 67 -11.01 -0.78 -10.59
C LEU A 67 -9.92 -1.40 -11.47
N CYS A 68 -8.81 -1.82 -10.86
CA CYS A 68 -7.65 -2.33 -11.56
C CYS A 68 -6.86 -3.29 -10.66
N SER A 69 -6.23 -4.31 -11.27
CA SER A 69 -5.26 -5.19 -10.63
C SER A 69 -3.90 -5.06 -11.31
N ILE A 70 -2.86 -4.83 -10.53
CA ILE A 70 -1.47 -4.72 -10.96
C ILE A 70 -0.71 -5.97 -10.50
N ALA A 71 0.00 -6.59 -11.41
CA ALA A 71 0.86 -7.73 -11.09
C ALA A 71 2.18 -7.25 -10.47
N PRO A 72 2.66 -7.86 -9.37
CA PRO A 72 3.98 -7.59 -8.83
C PRO A 72 5.10 -7.91 -9.81
N MET A 73 6.17 -7.12 -9.74
CA MET A 73 7.40 -7.44 -10.46
C MET A 73 7.99 -8.78 -10.02
N ASP A 74 7.82 -9.15 -8.74
CA ASP A 74 8.05 -10.49 -8.21
C ASP A 74 6.79 -11.02 -7.52
N ARG A 75 6.13 -12.00 -8.15
CA ARG A 75 4.86 -12.58 -7.66
C ARG A 75 4.97 -13.29 -6.31
N MET A 76 6.16 -13.75 -5.94
CA MET A 76 6.41 -14.45 -4.68
C MET A 76 6.83 -13.50 -3.56
N LYS A 77 7.36 -12.33 -3.93
CA LYS A 77 7.77 -11.26 -3.03
C LYS A 77 7.12 -9.92 -3.44
N PRO A 78 5.80 -9.78 -3.22
CA PRO A 78 5.16 -8.48 -3.44
C PRO A 78 5.75 -7.45 -2.49
N SER A 79 5.66 -6.19 -2.89
CA SER A 79 6.07 -5.04 -2.11
C SER A 79 5.09 -4.76 -0.98
N TYR A 80 5.62 -4.36 0.16
CA TYR A 80 4.88 -3.61 1.16
C TYR A 80 4.74 -2.16 0.71
N TYR A 81 3.53 -1.64 0.79
CA TYR A 81 3.24 -0.24 0.56
C TYR A 81 2.26 0.24 1.62
N HIS A 82 2.37 1.52 1.97
CA HIS A 82 1.60 2.12 3.04
C HIS A 82 0.60 3.16 2.52
N SER A 83 0.94 3.84 1.42
CA SER A 83 0.06 4.78 0.71
C SER A 83 0.35 4.73 -0.79
N PHE A 84 -0.40 5.51 -1.57
CA PHE A 84 -0.29 5.66 -3.02
C PHE A 84 -0.62 7.10 -3.43
N GLY A 85 -0.08 7.56 -4.55
CA GLY A 85 -0.37 8.90 -5.08
C GLY A 85 -1.66 8.93 -5.89
N MET A 86 -2.37 10.06 -5.86
CA MET A 86 -3.56 10.28 -6.70
C MET A 86 -3.59 11.73 -7.18
N SER A 87 -3.76 11.89 -8.48
CA SER A 87 -3.95 13.17 -9.18
C SER A 87 -5.35 13.23 -9.79
N GLU A 88 -5.63 14.25 -10.61
CA GLU A 88 -6.93 14.43 -11.25
C GLU A 88 -7.30 13.26 -12.18
N ASN A 89 -6.34 12.71 -12.92
CA ASN A 89 -6.57 11.66 -13.90
C ASN A 89 -5.83 10.35 -13.62
N TYR A 90 -4.85 10.36 -12.71
CA TYR A 90 -3.99 9.20 -12.49
C TYR A 90 -3.87 8.78 -11.03
N ILE A 91 -3.78 7.46 -10.83
CA ILE A 91 -3.35 6.82 -9.59
C ILE A 91 -1.92 6.30 -9.81
N ILE A 92 -1.05 6.52 -8.82
CA ILE A 92 0.37 6.18 -8.88
C ILE A 92 0.70 5.24 -7.73
N PHE A 93 0.98 3.99 -8.08
CA PHE A 93 1.41 2.97 -7.13
C PHE A 93 2.94 2.86 -7.15
N ILE A 94 3.55 2.98 -5.96
CA ILE A 94 5.00 2.88 -5.77
C ILE A 94 5.35 1.46 -5.27
N GLU A 95 5.85 0.61 -6.15
CA GLU A 95 6.35 -0.72 -5.81
C GLU A 95 7.80 -0.63 -5.34
N GLN A 96 7.99 -0.48 -4.03
CA GLN A 96 9.28 -0.25 -3.38
C GLN A 96 10.02 -1.55 -2.99
N PRO A 97 11.31 -1.48 -2.61
CA PRO A 97 12.13 -2.62 -2.23
C PRO A 97 11.89 -3.15 -0.80
N ILE A 98 10.77 -2.80 -0.16
CA ILE A 98 10.32 -3.46 1.07
C ILE A 98 9.48 -4.67 0.66
N LYS A 99 10.03 -5.88 0.76
CA LYS A 99 9.43 -7.12 0.26
C LYS A 99 8.72 -7.90 1.35
N LEU A 100 7.59 -8.51 0.97
CA LEU A 100 6.81 -9.42 1.80
C LEU A 100 7.11 -10.86 1.41
N ASN A 101 7.80 -11.60 2.28
CA ASN A 101 7.95 -13.04 2.15
C ASN A 101 6.67 -13.74 2.62
N LEU A 102 5.74 -13.97 1.68
CA LEU A 102 4.42 -14.52 1.98
C LEU A 102 4.48 -15.89 2.68
N TRP A 103 5.45 -16.74 2.32
CA TRP A 103 5.65 -18.03 2.97
C TRP A 103 6.02 -17.89 4.46
N GLN A 104 6.93 -16.97 4.77
CA GLN A 104 7.29 -16.69 6.16
C GLN A 104 6.12 -16.07 6.93
N ILE A 105 5.36 -15.17 6.31
CA ILE A 105 4.18 -14.54 6.93
C ILE A 105 3.10 -15.59 7.23
N ILE A 106 2.77 -16.46 6.27
CA ILE A 106 1.74 -17.51 6.44
C ILE A 106 2.15 -18.52 7.53
N THR A 107 3.43 -18.87 7.60
CA THR A 107 3.95 -19.83 8.59
C THR A 107 4.35 -19.20 9.92
N SER A 108 4.23 -17.88 10.07
CA SER A 108 4.73 -17.11 11.22
C SER A 108 4.19 -17.62 12.56
N LYS A 109 2.87 -17.80 12.68
CA LYS A 109 2.22 -18.33 13.89
C LYS A 109 2.74 -19.70 14.29
N LEU A 110 2.92 -20.60 13.32
CA LEU A 110 3.43 -21.97 13.57
C LEU A 110 4.90 -21.96 14.01
N ARG A 111 5.67 -20.96 13.57
CA ARG A 111 7.10 -20.81 13.89
C ARG A 111 7.37 -19.94 15.12
N GLY A 112 6.33 -19.43 15.80
CA GLY A 112 6.48 -18.46 16.89
C GLY A 112 7.12 -17.14 16.45
N LYS A 113 6.96 -16.77 15.17
CA LYS A 113 7.49 -15.56 14.55
C LYS A 113 6.39 -14.53 14.34
N THR A 114 6.78 -13.27 14.15
CA THR A 114 5.88 -12.16 13.87
C THR A 114 5.72 -11.96 12.36
N ILE A 115 4.69 -11.20 11.94
CA ILE A 115 4.54 -10.81 10.53
C ILE A 115 5.74 -9.99 10.06
N LEU A 116 6.30 -9.14 10.96
CA LEU A 116 7.47 -8.31 10.68
C LEU A 116 8.70 -9.13 10.26
N ASP A 117 8.84 -10.36 10.76
CA ASP A 117 9.95 -11.25 10.37
C ASP A 117 9.90 -11.68 8.90
N GLY A 118 8.72 -11.57 8.27
CA GLY A 118 8.53 -11.80 6.83
C GLY A 118 8.59 -10.52 5.99
N ILE A 119 9.00 -9.38 6.56
CA ILE A 119 9.15 -8.11 5.84
C ILE A 119 10.63 -7.74 5.81
N SER A 120 11.18 -7.48 4.63
CA SER A 120 12.61 -7.18 4.48
C SER A 120 12.87 -6.08 3.46
N TRP A 121 13.89 -5.27 3.74
CA TRP A 121 14.48 -4.35 2.77
C TRP A 121 15.40 -5.11 1.82
N GLU A 122 15.17 -5.00 0.51
CA GLU A 122 15.89 -5.71 -0.54
C GLU A 122 16.41 -4.72 -1.62
N PRO A 123 17.50 -3.97 -1.33
CA PRO A 123 17.96 -2.84 -2.16
C PRO A 123 18.54 -3.25 -3.52
N GLN A 124 18.70 -4.55 -3.78
CA GLN A 124 19.05 -5.03 -5.12
C GLN A 124 17.92 -4.85 -6.14
N HIS A 125 16.69 -4.56 -5.68
CA HIS A 125 15.55 -4.23 -6.54
C HIS A 125 15.38 -2.72 -6.69
N ASN A 126 15.03 -2.28 -7.90
CA ASN A 126 14.61 -0.90 -8.16
C ASN A 126 13.23 -0.61 -7.55
N THR A 127 12.93 0.67 -7.38
CA THR A 127 11.56 1.15 -7.12
C THR A 127 10.85 1.35 -8.45
N TYR A 128 9.65 0.77 -8.61
CA TYR A 128 8.84 0.91 -9.82
C TYR A 128 7.61 1.78 -9.55
N PHE A 129 7.23 2.60 -10.52
CA PHE A 129 6.02 3.42 -10.47
C PHE A 129 5.03 2.91 -11.51
N HIS A 130 3.90 2.42 -11.03
CA HIS A 130 2.80 1.97 -11.86
C HIS A 130 1.77 3.10 -11.94
N VAL A 131 1.52 3.61 -13.14
CA VAL A 131 0.58 4.71 -13.37
C VAL A 131 -0.70 4.14 -13.98
N VAL A 132 -1.83 4.41 -13.34
CA VAL A 132 -3.14 3.90 -13.75
C VAL A 132 -4.05 5.08 -14.10
N ASN A 133 -4.70 5.02 -15.25
CA ASN A 133 -5.77 5.95 -15.58
C ASN A 133 -6.94 5.72 -14.62
N LYS A 134 -7.23 6.71 -13.78
CA LYS A 134 -8.21 6.65 -12.69
C LYS A 134 -9.64 6.42 -13.20
N HIS A 135 -9.93 6.89 -14.41
CA HIS A 135 -11.28 6.84 -15.01
C HIS A 135 -11.56 5.50 -15.68
N THR A 136 -10.55 4.91 -16.34
CA THR A 136 -10.71 3.66 -17.09
C THR A 136 -10.21 2.43 -16.34
N GLY A 137 -9.33 2.60 -15.36
CA GLY A 137 -8.61 1.52 -14.68
C GLY A 137 -7.46 0.93 -15.51
N GLU A 138 -7.13 1.52 -16.66
CA GLU A 138 -6.05 1.05 -17.52
C GLU A 138 -4.69 1.38 -16.91
N VAL A 139 -3.82 0.38 -16.77
CA VAL A 139 -2.41 0.58 -16.41
C VAL A 139 -1.69 1.10 -17.64
N LEU A 140 -1.07 2.27 -17.55
CA LEU A 140 -0.31 2.83 -18.66
C LEU A 140 0.92 1.96 -18.96
N PRO A 141 1.30 1.80 -20.23
CA PRO A 141 2.37 0.88 -20.64
C PRO A 141 3.79 1.35 -20.31
N GLY A 142 3.94 2.54 -19.72
CA GLY A 142 5.25 3.10 -19.39
C GLY A 142 5.95 2.33 -18.28
N GLN A 143 7.28 2.20 -18.39
CA GLN A 143 8.12 1.61 -17.35
C GLN A 143 8.92 2.71 -16.66
N TRP A 144 8.35 3.25 -15.58
CA TRP A 144 9.03 4.25 -14.75
C TRP A 144 9.67 3.58 -13.55
N CYS A 145 10.97 3.82 -13.36
CA CYS A 145 11.70 3.27 -12.24
C CYS A 145 12.74 4.26 -11.69
N SER A 146 13.14 4.02 -10.44
CA SER A 146 14.20 4.76 -9.76
C SER A 146 15.09 3.80 -8.97
N LYS A 147 16.19 4.33 -8.45
CA LYS A 147 17.00 3.67 -7.43
C LYS A 147 16.14 3.29 -6.21
N PRO A 148 16.54 2.28 -5.44
CA PRO A 148 15.82 1.87 -4.24
C PRO A 148 15.70 3.05 -3.25
N PHE A 149 14.51 3.22 -2.69
CA PHE A 149 14.23 4.04 -1.51
C PHE A 149 13.03 3.45 -0.76
N ALA A 150 12.92 3.74 0.52
CA ALA A 150 11.72 3.44 1.30
C ALA A 150 10.81 4.66 1.38
N THR A 151 9.51 4.44 1.30
CA THR A 151 8.49 5.47 1.54
C THR A 151 7.26 4.86 2.19
N PHE A 152 6.67 5.63 3.11
CA PHE A 152 5.40 5.25 3.75
C PHE A 152 4.29 6.23 3.34
N HIS A 153 4.60 7.52 3.33
CA HIS A 153 3.64 8.58 3.03
C HIS A 153 4.05 9.33 1.77
N GLN A 154 3.15 9.36 0.81
CA GLN A 154 3.14 10.38 -0.23
C GLN A 154 2.67 11.72 0.35
N ILE A 155 3.19 12.83 -0.19
CA ILE A 155 2.83 14.19 0.19
C ILE A 155 1.68 14.67 -0.71
N ASN A 156 1.90 14.66 -2.03
CA ASN A 156 0.91 15.07 -3.01
C ASN A 156 1.21 14.46 -4.39
N ALA A 157 0.22 14.43 -5.27
CA ALA A 157 0.39 14.18 -6.69
C ALA A 157 -0.50 15.09 -7.53
N PHE A 158 0.06 15.68 -8.59
CA PHE A 158 -0.68 16.55 -9.51
C PHE A 158 -0.13 16.46 -10.92
N GLU A 159 -0.87 16.98 -11.89
CA GLU A 159 -0.49 16.97 -13.30
C GLU A 159 -0.03 18.36 -13.73
N ASP A 160 1.13 18.44 -14.37
CA ASP A 160 1.68 19.69 -14.91
C ASP A 160 2.57 19.41 -16.13
N GLY A 161 2.45 20.24 -17.17
CA GLY A 161 3.31 20.15 -18.37
C GLY A 161 3.28 18.80 -19.11
N GLY A 162 2.21 18.02 -19.00
CA GLY A 162 2.13 16.67 -19.57
C GLY A 162 2.85 15.59 -18.74
N CYS A 163 3.22 15.92 -17.51
CA CYS A 163 3.81 15.01 -16.53
C CYS A 163 2.91 14.87 -15.30
N VAL A 164 3.08 13.78 -14.58
CA VAL A 164 2.60 13.65 -13.19
C VAL A 164 3.77 14.02 -12.27
N VAL A 165 3.56 15.03 -11.42
CA VAL A 165 4.46 15.38 -10.33
C VAL A 165 4.03 14.60 -9.09
N LEU A 166 4.97 13.91 -8.45
CA LEU A 166 4.74 13.09 -7.27
C LEU A 166 5.73 13.46 -6.16
N ASP A 167 5.21 14.00 -5.07
CA ASP A 167 5.99 14.41 -3.91
C ASP A 167 5.94 13.32 -2.83
N LEU A 168 7.11 12.90 -2.32
CA LEU A 168 7.23 11.75 -1.43
C LEU A 168 8.10 12.05 -0.20
N CYS A 169 7.72 11.50 0.95
CA CYS A 169 8.62 11.37 2.09
C CYS A 169 9.48 10.11 1.91
N CYS A 170 10.71 10.28 1.43
CA CYS A 170 11.63 9.19 1.14
C CYS A 170 12.70 9.00 2.20
N GLN A 171 13.17 7.77 2.30
CA GLN A 171 14.33 7.35 3.07
C GLN A 171 15.24 6.53 2.15
N ASP A 172 16.54 6.72 2.26
CA ASP A 172 17.52 6.07 1.36
C ASP A 172 17.59 4.55 1.56
N ASP A 173 17.12 4.05 2.70
CA ASP A 173 17.15 2.64 3.06
C ASP A 173 15.93 2.18 3.88
N GLY A 174 15.93 0.91 4.29
CA GLY A 174 14.88 0.30 5.10
C GLY A 174 15.07 0.40 6.61
N THR A 175 15.97 1.26 7.12
CA THR A 175 16.31 1.34 8.56
C THR A 175 15.08 1.55 9.45
N SER A 176 14.06 2.24 8.95
CA SER A 176 12.77 2.43 9.64
C SER A 176 12.10 1.13 10.11
N LEU A 177 12.27 0.02 9.38
CA LEU A 177 11.71 -1.28 9.77
C LEU A 177 12.27 -1.77 11.12
N ALA A 178 13.53 -1.42 11.42
CA ALA A 178 14.17 -1.72 12.69
C ALA A 178 13.94 -0.60 13.72
N ALA A 179 14.04 0.67 13.30
CA ALA A 179 13.96 1.83 14.20
C ALA A 179 12.66 1.85 15.01
N TYR A 180 11.52 1.52 14.38
CA TYR A 180 10.20 1.53 15.04
C TYR A 180 9.90 0.32 15.93
N ARG A 181 10.87 -0.59 16.15
CA ARG A 181 10.72 -1.64 17.16
C ARG A 181 10.75 -1.02 18.55
N LEU A 182 9.86 -1.45 19.44
CA LEU A 182 9.76 -0.90 20.80
C LEU A 182 11.09 -0.96 21.58
N GLN A 183 11.89 -2.01 21.38
CA GLN A 183 13.21 -2.08 22.02
C GLN A 183 14.17 -0.98 21.54
N ASN A 184 14.06 -0.55 20.28
CA ASN A 184 14.91 0.49 19.69
C ASN A 184 14.40 1.89 20.06
N LEU A 185 13.09 2.11 20.04
CA LEU A 185 12.47 3.37 20.47
C LEU A 185 12.71 3.70 21.95
N ARG A 186 13.00 2.70 22.79
CA ARG A 186 13.29 2.86 24.22
C ARG A 186 14.78 3.07 24.52
N LYS A 187 15.66 3.01 23.51
CA LYS A 187 17.09 3.28 23.70
C LYS A 187 17.33 4.78 23.96
N SER A 188 18.44 5.08 24.64
CA SER A 188 18.89 6.44 24.92
C SER A 188 20.42 6.48 24.99
N GLY A 189 21.01 7.69 24.90
CA GLY A 189 22.47 7.87 24.90
C GLY A 189 23.15 7.09 23.77
N GLU A 190 24.32 6.51 24.05
CA GLU A 190 25.14 5.69 23.12
C GLU A 190 24.37 4.48 22.53
N GLY A 191 23.26 4.07 23.15
CA GLY A 191 22.40 3.02 22.61
C GLY A 191 21.72 3.42 21.28
N LEU A 192 21.53 4.71 21.04
CA LEU A 192 20.92 5.23 19.80
C LEU A 192 21.84 5.07 18.59
N ASP A 193 23.16 5.09 18.79
CA ASP A 193 24.15 4.94 17.70
C ASP A 193 24.17 3.52 17.09
N GLN A 194 23.45 2.58 17.71
CA GLN A 194 23.36 1.18 17.31
C GLN A 194 21.99 0.80 16.70
N VAL A 195 21.14 1.78 16.39
CA VAL A 195 19.77 1.56 15.86
C VAL A 195 19.75 1.66 14.35
#